data_AF-D0EHJ0-F1
#
_entry.id   AF-D0EHJ0-F1
#
_cell.length_a   1.000
_cell.length_b   1.000
_cell.length_c   1.000
_cell.angle_alpha   90.00
_cell.angle_beta   90.00
_cell.angle_gamma   90.00
#
_symmetry.space_group_name_H-M   'P 1'
#
loop_
_entity.id
_entity.type
_entity.pdbx_description
1 polymer ?
#
loop_
_entity_poly.entity_id
_entity_poly.type
_entity_poly.pdbx_seq_one_letter_code
_entity_poly.pdbx_strand_id
1 'polypeptide(L)'
;LFEGDHSKVEELDRLVTAKAGFKRSYMVTGQTYSRKVDVEVLSVLASLGGSVHKICTDIRLLANLKEIEEPFEKDQIGSSVMPYKRNPMRSERCCSLARHLMTLVLDPLQTASVQWFERTLDDSANRRVCLAEAFLSADIILSTLQNISEGLVIYPKVIDRRIRQELPFMTTENIIMAMVKAGGNRQDCYEKIRVLSQQAAAVVKQERGDNDFIARVRADPY
;
A
#
# COMPACT_ATOMS: atom_id res chain seq x y z
N LEU A 1 -40.63 -29.68 -17.23
CA LEU A 1 -40.35 -30.49 -16.02
C LEU A 1 -41.60 -30.50 -15.13
N PHE A 2 -41.81 -31.55 -14.34
CA PHE A 2 -42.80 -31.60 -13.26
C PHE A 2 -44.26 -31.22 -13.59
N GLU A 3 -44.71 -31.32 -14.85
CA GLU A 3 -46.12 -31.17 -15.24
C GLU A 3 -46.81 -29.86 -14.76
N GLY A 4 -46.03 -28.79 -14.57
CA GLY A 4 -46.55 -27.48 -14.09
C GLY A 4 -46.58 -27.32 -12.56
N ASP A 5 -46.04 -28.27 -11.80
CA ASP A 5 -45.92 -28.20 -10.34
C ASP A 5 -44.79 -27.23 -9.91
N HIS A 6 -45.18 -25.98 -9.63
CA HIS A 6 -44.26 -24.91 -9.20
C HIS A 6 -43.55 -25.24 -7.89
N SER A 7 -44.22 -25.89 -6.94
CA SER A 7 -43.62 -26.23 -5.64
C SER A 7 -42.47 -27.21 -5.78
N LYS A 8 -42.56 -28.17 -6.71
CA LYS A 8 -41.42 -29.07 -7.02
C LYS A 8 -40.25 -28.35 -7.69
N VAL A 9 -40.52 -27.34 -8.51
CA VAL A 9 -39.45 -26.52 -9.13
C VAL A 9 -38.71 -25.72 -8.05
N GLU A 10 -39.43 -25.05 -7.15
CA GLU A 10 -38.83 -24.29 -6.05
C GLU A 10 -38.08 -25.20 -5.06
N GLU A 11 -38.65 -26.36 -4.75
CA GLU A 11 -37.99 -27.35 -3.89
C GLU A 11 -36.72 -27.89 -4.52
N LEU A 12 -36.72 -28.13 -5.85
CA LEU A 12 -35.50 -28.53 -6.56
C LEU A 12 -34.42 -27.44 -6.46
N ASP A 13 -34.75 -26.17 -6.69
CA ASP A 13 -33.79 -25.06 -6.58
C ASP A 13 -33.21 -24.94 -5.16
N ARG A 14 -34.08 -25.07 -4.14
CA ARG A 14 -33.67 -25.07 -2.73
C ARG A 14 -32.73 -26.23 -2.41
N LEU A 15 -33.05 -27.44 -2.88
CA LEU A 15 -32.25 -28.63 -2.60
C LEU A 15 -30.87 -28.56 -3.27
N VAL A 16 -30.77 -28.13 -4.54
CA VAL A 16 -29.46 -28.02 -5.21
C VAL A 16 -28.60 -26.90 -4.60
N THR A 17 -29.23 -25.78 -4.21
CA THR A 17 -28.56 -24.67 -3.51
C THR A 17 -27.97 -25.14 -2.18
N ALA A 18 -28.76 -25.85 -1.37
CA ALA A 18 -28.30 -26.41 -0.09
C ALA A 18 -27.20 -27.46 -0.28
N LYS A 19 -27.32 -28.34 -1.28
CA LYS A 19 -26.30 -29.36 -1.61
C LYS A 19 -24.98 -28.74 -2.06
N ALA A 20 -25.02 -27.59 -2.73
CA ALA A 20 -23.82 -26.83 -3.11
C ALA A 20 -23.21 -26.02 -1.95
N GLY A 21 -23.83 -26.03 -0.75
CA GLY A 21 -23.34 -25.30 0.43
C GLY A 21 -23.73 -23.82 0.47
N PHE A 22 -24.62 -23.37 -0.42
CA PHE A 22 -25.10 -21.99 -0.42
C PHE A 22 -26.34 -21.85 0.46
N LYS A 23 -26.44 -20.71 1.15
CA LYS A 23 -27.61 -20.39 1.98
C LYS A 23 -28.80 -19.83 1.19
N ARG A 24 -28.53 -19.29 -0.01
CA ARG A 24 -29.50 -18.58 -0.86
C ARG A 24 -29.12 -18.73 -2.34
N SER A 25 -30.12 -18.75 -3.21
CA SER A 25 -30.03 -18.64 -4.67
C SER A 25 -30.57 -17.28 -5.13
N TYR A 26 -30.33 -16.92 -6.40
CA TYR A 26 -30.98 -15.77 -7.01
C TYR A 26 -32.41 -16.13 -7.40
N MET A 27 -33.38 -15.31 -6.98
CA MET A 27 -34.78 -15.50 -7.39
C MET A 27 -35.03 -15.18 -8.86
N VAL A 28 -34.27 -14.24 -9.42
CA VAL A 28 -34.45 -13.75 -10.78
C VAL A 28 -33.10 -13.78 -11.49
N THR A 29 -33.03 -14.55 -12.57
CA THR A 29 -31.88 -14.63 -13.47
C THR A 29 -32.37 -14.61 -14.92
N GLY A 30 -31.53 -14.13 -15.83
CA GLY A 30 -31.62 -14.51 -17.24
C GLY A 30 -31.09 -15.93 -17.42
N GLN A 31 -30.28 -16.15 -18.45
CA GLN A 31 -29.60 -17.44 -18.63
C GLN A 31 -28.49 -17.67 -17.58
N THR A 32 -27.95 -16.61 -16.98
CA THR A 32 -26.82 -16.67 -16.04
C THR A 32 -27.05 -15.76 -14.83
N TYR A 33 -26.27 -15.97 -13.76
CA TYR A 33 -26.16 -14.97 -12.69
C TYR A 33 -25.65 -13.64 -13.28
N SER A 34 -26.09 -12.52 -12.73
CA SER A 34 -25.70 -11.19 -13.23
C SER A 34 -24.19 -10.98 -13.14
N ARG A 35 -23.55 -10.54 -14.24
CA ARG A 35 -22.11 -10.24 -14.27
C ARG A 35 -21.71 -9.05 -13.39
N LYS A 36 -22.68 -8.34 -12.81
CA LYS A 36 -22.44 -7.38 -11.73
C LYS A 36 -21.77 -8.04 -10.50
N VAL A 37 -22.03 -9.32 -10.25
CA VAL A 37 -21.36 -10.08 -9.18
C VAL A 37 -19.84 -10.14 -9.44
N ASP A 38 -19.43 -10.38 -10.68
CA ASP A 38 -18.00 -10.41 -11.05
C ASP A 38 -17.35 -9.04 -10.82
N VAL A 39 -18.08 -7.94 -11.09
CA VAL A 39 -17.63 -6.57 -10.81
C VAL A 39 -17.41 -6.36 -9.31
N GLU A 40 -18.37 -6.76 -8.47
CA GLU A 40 -18.27 -6.59 -7.02
C GLU A 40 -17.07 -7.35 -6.44
N VAL A 41 -16.86 -8.60 -6.88
CA VAL A 41 -15.73 -9.43 -6.45
C VAL A 41 -14.39 -8.83 -6.88
N LEU A 42 -14.23 -8.45 -8.15
CA LEU A 42 -12.95 -7.91 -8.62
C LEU A 42 -12.68 -6.49 -8.12
N SER A 43 -13.71 -5.70 -7.79
CA SER A 43 -13.54 -4.37 -7.21
C SER A 43 -12.90 -4.43 -5.82
N VAL A 44 -13.31 -5.37 -4.98
CA VAL A 44 -12.68 -5.53 -3.65
C VAL A 44 -11.24 -6.01 -3.76
N LEU A 45 -10.94 -6.90 -4.71
CA LEU A 45 -9.56 -7.36 -4.97
C LEU A 45 -8.68 -6.25 -5.55
N ALA A 46 -9.21 -5.42 -6.46
CA ALA A 46 -8.49 -4.25 -6.96
C ALA A 46 -8.17 -3.25 -5.83
N SER A 47 -9.12 -3.01 -4.92
CA SER A 47 -8.89 -2.17 -3.74
C SER A 47 -7.81 -2.74 -2.80
N LEU A 48 -7.80 -4.07 -2.60
CA LEU A 48 -6.70 -4.77 -1.92
C LEU A 48 -5.36 -4.51 -2.64
N GLY A 49 -5.33 -4.61 -3.96
CA GLY A 49 -4.16 -4.26 -4.77
C GLY A 49 -3.64 -2.84 -4.49
N GLY A 50 -4.52 -1.84 -4.43
CA GLY A 50 -4.15 -0.47 -4.05
C GLY A 50 -3.50 -0.39 -2.67
N SER A 51 -4.04 -1.11 -1.69
CA SER A 51 -3.51 -1.15 -0.32
C SER A 51 -2.12 -1.79 -0.28
N VAL A 52 -1.96 -2.98 -0.89
CA VAL A 52 -0.68 -3.70 -0.92
C VAL A 52 0.39 -2.91 -1.67
N HIS A 53 0.03 -2.30 -2.81
CA HIS A 53 0.97 -1.49 -3.58
C HIS A 53 1.49 -0.30 -2.75
N LYS A 54 0.63 0.38 -1.98
CA LYS A 54 1.04 1.51 -1.13
C LYS A 54 1.96 1.06 0.00
N ILE A 55 1.59 -0.01 0.73
CA ILE A 55 2.40 -0.56 1.82
C ILE A 55 3.80 -0.94 1.31
N CYS A 56 3.87 -1.68 0.20
CA CYS A 56 5.14 -2.14 -0.34
C CYS A 56 5.97 -1.00 -0.95
N THR A 57 5.34 0.06 -1.48
CA THR A 57 6.06 1.29 -1.87
C THR A 57 6.73 1.94 -0.66
N ASP A 58 6.02 2.08 0.47
CA ASP A 58 6.61 2.66 1.68
C ASP A 58 7.80 1.83 2.18
N ILE A 59 7.67 0.49 2.21
CA ILE A 59 8.77 -0.41 2.60
C ILE A 59 9.99 -0.19 1.69
N ARG A 60 9.78 -0.05 0.38
CA ARG A 60 10.87 0.23 -0.57
C ARG A 60 11.54 1.58 -0.33
N LEU A 61 10.77 2.61 0.02
CA LEU A 61 11.31 3.92 0.39
C LEU A 61 12.09 3.82 1.71
N LEU A 62 11.56 3.13 2.72
CA LEU A 62 12.24 2.93 4.01
C LEU A 62 13.52 2.10 3.87
N ALA A 63 13.57 1.18 2.90
CA ALA A 63 14.79 0.46 2.53
C ALA A 63 15.85 1.37 1.88
N ASN A 64 15.45 2.27 0.97
CA ASN A 64 16.36 3.30 0.44
C ASN A 64 16.94 4.17 1.58
N LEU A 65 16.10 4.46 2.55
CA LEU A 65 16.41 5.22 3.74
C LEU A 65 17.23 4.42 4.77
N LYS A 66 17.43 3.12 4.59
CA LYS A 66 18.11 2.17 5.49
C LYS A 66 17.49 2.09 6.89
N GLU A 67 16.22 2.47 7.02
CA GLU A 67 15.50 2.43 8.30
C GLU A 67 14.83 1.08 8.52
N ILE A 68 14.35 0.47 7.44
CA ILE A 68 13.68 -0.82 7.43
C ILE A 68 14.14 -1.64 6.23
N GLU A 69 14.35 -2.94 6.40
CA GLU A 69 14.58 -3.88 5.31
C GLU A 69 13.55 -5.02 5.36
N GLU A 70 13.23 -5.59 4.20
CA GLU A 70 12.48 -6.85 4.12
C GLU A 70 13.38 -8.03 4.56
N PRO A 71 12.80 -9.19 4.97
CA PRO A 71 13.60 -10.35 5.39
C PRO A 71 14.59 -10.77 4.31
N PHE A 72 15.78 -11.19 4.74
CA PHE A 72 16.85 -11.63 3.86
C PHE A 72 17.28 -13.04 4.25
N GLU A 73 17.08 -14.01 3.35
CA GLU A 73 17.45 -15.39 3.64
C GLU A 73 18.97 -15.54 3.72
N LYS A 74 19.43 -16.51 4.51
CA LYS A 74 20.87 -16.78 4.71
C LYS A 74 21.64 -16.97 3.41
N ASP A 75 21.01 -17.64 2.44
CA ASP A 75 21.61 -17.98 1.14
C ASP A 75 21.11 -17.08 -0.01
N GLN A 76 20.37 -16.01 0.30
CA GLN A 76 19.83 -15.10 -0.71
C GLN A 76 20.95 -14.23 -1.31
N ILE A 77 21.03 -14.19 -2.65
CA ILE A 77 21.93 -13.30 -3.37
C ILE A 77 21.17 -12.02 -3.74
N GLY A 78 21.53 -10.89 -3.12
CA GLY A 78 20.87 -9.60 -3.35
C GLY A 78 21.26 -8.92 -4.67
N SER A 79 22.51 -9.10 -5.12
CA SER A 79 23.04 -8.62 -6.40
C SER A 79 24.19 -9.51 -6.85
N SER A 80 24.28 -9.77 -8.16
CA SER A 80 25.34 -10.58 -8.77
C SER A 80 26.75 -9.97 -8.64
N VAL A 81 26.87 -8.67 -8.35
CA VAL A 81 28.16 -7.96 -8.36
C VAL A 81 28.40 -7.12 -7.09
N MET A 82 27.37 -6.86 -6.27
CA MET A 82 27.48 -5.98 -5.10
C MET A 82 27.09 -6.73 -3.81
N PRO A 83 28.05 -7.28 -3.05
CA PRO A 83 27.78 -8.10 -1.85
C PRO A 83 27.01 -7.39 -0.74
N TYR A 84 27.14 -6.06 -0.65
CA TYR A 84 26.45 -5.25 0.36
C TYR A 84 25.02 -4.84 -0.06
N LYS A 85 24.64 -5.05 -1.33
CA LYS A 85 23.38 -4.53 -1.87
C LYS A 85 22.23 -5.49 -1.59
N ARG A 86 21.33 -5.07 -0.71
CA ARG A 86 20.05 -5.74 -0.43
C ARG A 86 18.93 -4.97 -1.11
N ASN A 87 18.21 -5.63 -2.01
CA ASN A 87 17.08 -5.04 -2.74
C ASN A 87 15.76 -5.52 -2.12
N PRO A 88 14.75 -4.64 -2.01
CA PRO A 88 13.42 -4.99 -1.52
C PRO A 88 12.59 -5.73 -2.61
N MET A 89 13.13 -6.85 -3.10
CA MET A 89 12.62 -7.55 -4.28
C MET A 89 11.24 -8.19 -4.08
N ARG A 90 10.91 -8.62 -2.85
CA ARG A 90 9.58 -9.14 -2.52
C ARG A 90 8.57 -8.01 -2.55
N SER A 91 8.91 -6.88 -1.94
CA SER A 91 8.08 -5.67 -1.95
C SER A 91 7.86 -5.14 -3.37
N GLU A 92 8.90 -5.17 -4.22
CA GLU A 92 8.78 -4.82 -5.65
C GLU A 92 7.85 -5.76 -6.42
N ARG A 93 7.93 -7.07 -6.14
CA ARG A 93 7.03 -8.08 -6.72
C ARG A 93 5.58 -7.87 -6.29
N CYS A 94 5.35 -7.59 -5.00
CA CYS A 94 4.03 -7.21 -4.49
C CYS A 94 3.47 -5.99 -5.24
N CYS A 95 4.24 -4.89 -5.38
CA CYS A 95 3.81 -3.73 -6.15
C CYS A 95 3.48 -4.09 -7.60
N SER A 96 4.28 -4.95 -8.24
CA SER A 96 4.07 -5.35 -9.64
C SER A 96 2.76 -6.12 -9.84
N LEU A 97 2.53 -7.17 -9.06
CA LEU A 97 1.32 -7.99 -9.15
C LEU A 97 0.08 -7.26 -8.64
N ALA A 98 0.21 -6.44 -7.60
CA ALA A 98 -0.87 -5.58 -7.13
C ALA A 98 -1.33 -4.58 -8.20
N ARG A 99 -0.42 -4.09 -9.05
CA ARG A 99 -0.77 -3.25 -10.20
C ARG A 99 -1.61 -4.01 -11.23
N HIS A 100 -1.23 -5.25 -11.56
CA HIS A 100 -2.04 -6.12 -12.44
C HIS A 100 -3.44 -6.35 -11.86
N LEU A 101 -3.51 -6.66 -10.56
CA LEU A 101 -4.77 -6.88 -9.85
C LEU A 101 -5.71 -5.66 -9.90
N MET A 102 -5.15 -4.44 -9.78
CA MET A 102 -5.92 -3.20 -9.95
C MET A 102 -6.44 -3.04 -11.39
N THR A 103 -5.64 -3.40 -12.39
CA THR A 103 -6.02 -3.27 -13.81
C THR A 103 -7.16 -4.21 -14.20
N LEU A 104 -7.19 -5.44 -13.67
CA LEU A 104 -8.20 -6.44 -13.99
C LEU A 104 -9.64 -6.03 -13.69
N VAL A 105 -9.89 -5.01 -12.85
CA VAL A 105 -11.26 -4.54 -12.57
C VAL A 105 -12.00 -4.04 -13.81
N LEU A 106 -11.27 -3.59 -14.83
CA LEU A 106 -11.85 -3.09 -16.08
C LEU A 106 -12.53 -4.19 -16.89
N ASP A 107 -12.10 -5.44 -16.76
CA ASP A 107 -12.64 -6.60 -17.48
C ASP A 107 -14.12 -6.86 -17.13
N PRO A 108 -14.49 -7.10 -15.86
CA PRO A 108 -15.89 -7.34 -15.50
C PRO A 108 -16.74 -6.07 -15.65
N LEU A 109 -16.17 -4.87 -15.48
CA LEU A 109 -16.90 -3.61 -15.69
C LEU A 109 -17.38 -3.49 -17.13
N GLN A 110 -16.48 -3.69 -18.09
CA GLN A 110 -16.81 -3.67 -19.51
C GLN A 110 -17.76 -4.82 -19.86
N THR A 111 -17.44 -6.04 -19.40
CA THR A 111 -18.24 -7.25 -19.67
C THR A 111 -19.69 -7.09 -19.20
N ALA A 112 -19.91 -6.61 -17.98
CA ALA A 112 -21.25 -6.44 -17.43
C ALA A 112 -22.06 -5.35 -18.15
N SER A 113 -21.39 -4.30 -18.65
CA SER A 113 -22.05 -3.16 -19.30
C SER A 113 -22.68 -3.49 -20.66
N VAL A 114 -22.19 -4.53 -21.34
CA VAL A 114 -22.60 -4.90 -22.71
C VAL A 114 -23.35 -6.23 -22.80
N GLN A 115 -23.74 -6.83 -21.67
CA GLN A 115 -24.59 -8.01 -21.69
C GLN A 115 -25.98 -7.68 -22.25
N TRP A 116 -26.32 -8.26 -23.41
CA TRP A 116 -27.62 -8.03 -24.04
C TRP A 116 -28.68 -8.99 -23.50
N PHE A 117 -29.82 -8.41 -23.08
CA PHE A 117 -31.00 -9.13 -22.59
C PHE A 117 -30.66 -10.24 -21.59
N GLU A 118 -31.05 -11.49 -21.84
CA GLU A 118 -30.86 -12.59 -20.91
C GLU A 118 -29.41 -13.08 -20.80
N ARG A 119 -28.58 -12.91 -21.85
CA ARG A 119 -27.14 -13.26 -21.93
C ARG A 119 -26.53 -13.11 -23.34
N THR A 120 -25.27 -12.67 -23.44
CA THR A 120 -24.40 -12.79 -24.65
C THR A 120 -23.06 -13.44 -24.34
N LEU A 121 -22.50 -14.27 -25.26
CA LEU A 121 -21.36 -15.19 -25.02
C LEU A 121 -19.97 -14.54 -24.91
N ASP A 122 -19.86 -13.26 -25.22
CA ASP A 122 -18.63 -12.46 -25.18
C ASP A 122 -17.96 -12.41 -23.79
N ASP A 123 -18.72 -12.60 -22.71
CA ASP A 123 -18.20 -12.72 -21.35
C ASP A 123 -17.36 -14.00 -21.09
N SER A 124 -17.55 -15.06 -21.87
CA SER A 124 -17.04 -16.40 -21.55
C SER A 124 -15.52 -16.47 -21.58
N ALA A 125 -14.91 -15.93 -22.63
CA ALA A 125 -13.45 -15.94 -22.80
C ALA A 125 -12.78 -15.02 -21.77
N ASN A 126 -13.31 -13.80 -21.60
CA ASN A 126 -12.77 -12.82 -20.65
C ASN A 126 -12.79 -13.38 -19.21
N ARG A 127 -13.93 -13.93 -18.76
CA ARG A 127 -14.09 -14.49 -17.40
C ARG A 127 -13.19 -15.68 -17.10
N ARG A 128 -12.76 -16.44 -18.12
CA ARG A 128 -11.79 -17.55 -17.94
C ARG A 128 -10.39 -17.05 -17.56
N VAL A 129 -10.07 -15.81 -17.94
CA VAL A 129 -8.78 -15.18 -17.66
C VAL A 129 -8.89 -14.34 -16.40
N CYS A 130 -9.73 -13.30 -16.42
CA CYS A 130 -9.70 -12.24 -15.41
C CYS A 130 -10.05 -12.73 -14.00
N LEU A 131 -11.01 -13.66 -13.87
CA LEU A 131 -11.41 -14.19 -12.56
C LEU A 131 -10.28 -15.00 -11.93
N ALA A 132 -9.71 -15.95 -12.67
CA ALA A 132 -8.64 -16.81 -12.16
C ALA A 132 -7.37 -16.00 -11.85
N GLU A 133 -6.96 -15.11 -12.76
CA GLU A 133 -5.78 -14.27 -12.56
C GLU A 133 -5.94 -13.30 -11.37
N ALA A 134 -7.14 -12.77 -11.13
CA ALA A 134 -7.39 -11.90 -9.99
C ALA A 134 -7.18 -12.63 -8.66
N PHE A 135 -7.76 -13.83 -8.51
CA PHE A 135 -7.58 -14.62 -7.28
C PHE A 135 -6.14 -15.11 -7.10
N LEU A 136 -5.47 -15.57 -8.17
CA LEU A 136 -4.07 -15.99 -8.09
C LEU A 136 -3.14 -14.81 -7.76
N SER A 137 -3.38 -13.64 -8.35
CA SER A 137 -2.61 -12.43 -8.03
C SER A 137 -2.81 -12.03 -6.57
N ALA A 138 -4.04 -12.04 -6.08
CA ALA A 138 -4.37 -11.74 -4.68
C ALA A 138 -3.70 -12.71 -3.70
N ASP A 139 -3.74 -14.02 -3.99
CA ASP A 139 -3.10 -15.06 -3.19
C ASP A 139 -1.58 -14.86 -3.08
N ILE A 140 -0.91 -14.64 -4.22
CA ILE A 140 0.54 -14.44 -4.26
C ILE A 140 0.94 -13.18 -3.50
N ILE A 141 0.24 -12.06 -3.68
CA ILE A 141 0.60 -10.82 -3.00
C ILE A 141 0.36 -10.89 -1.50
N LEU A 142 -0.69 -11.58 -1.03
CA LEU A 142 -0.96 -11.77 0.40
C LEU A 142 0.08 -12.68 1.03
N SER A 143 0.38 -13.82 0.40
CA SER A 143 1.41 -14.76 0.88
C SER A 143 2.79 -14.09 0.94
N THR A 144 3.14 -13.30 -0.08
CA THR A 144 4.40 -12.55 -0.11
C THR A 144 4.43 -11.45 0.94
N LEU A 145 3.32 -10.71 1.12
CA LEU A 145 3.22 -9.64 2.12
C LEU A 145 3.29 -10.18 3.54
N GLN A 146 2.69 -11.33 3.82
CA GLN A 146 2.81 -12.02 5.09
C GLN A 146 4.28 -12.36 5.39
N ASN A 147 4.98 -12.98 4.43
CA ASN A 147 6.42 -13.28 4.58
C ASN A 147 7.25 -12.02 4.84
N ILE A 148 6.99 -10.92 4.14
CA ILE A 148 7.68 -9.64 4.38
C ILE A 148 7.43 -9.18 5.83
N SER A 149 6.16 -9.18 6.24
CA SER A 149 5.70 -8.61 7.50
C SER A 149 6.20 -9.39 8.72
N GLU A 150 6.28 -10.71 8.63
CA GLU A 150 6.81 -11.59 9.69
C GLU A 150 8.32 -11.41 9.90
N GLY A 151 9.04 -10.93 8.88
CA GLY A 151 10.50 -10.84 8.88
C GLY A 151 11.07 -9.42 8.74
N LEU A 152 10.27 -8.37 8.98
CA LEU A 152 10.74 -6.98 8.90
C LEU A 152 11.92 -6.73 9.84
N VAL A 153 12.99 -6.14 9.30
CA VAL A 153 14.17 -5.73 10.07
C VAL A 153 14.16 -4.23 10.22
N ILE A 154 14.26 -3.73 11.45
CA ILE A 154 14.23 -2.30 11.77
C ILE A 154 15.61 -1.87 12.29
N TYR A 155 16.08 -0.69 11.89
CA TYR A 155 17.37 -0.13 12.29
C TYR A 155 17.21 1.16 13.14
N PRO A 156 16.95 1.06 14.46
CA PRO A 156 16.67 2.21 15.32
C PRO A 156 17.76 3.29 15.32
N LYS A 157 19.04 2.91 15.15
CA LYS A 157 20.16 3.86 15.12
C LYS A 157 20.20 4.70 13.84
N VAL A 158 19.74 4.15 12.72
CA VAL A 158 19.61 4.91 11.46
C VAL A 158 18.46 5.90 11.58
N ILE A 159 17.34 5.46 12.16
CA ILE A 159 16.18 6.31 12.45
C ILE A 159 16.58 7.46 13.38
N ASP A 160 17.24 7.17 14.52
CA ASP A 160 17.72 8.19 15.47
C ASP A 160 18.67 9.20 14.81
N ARG A 161 19.59 8.73 13.95
CA ARG A 161 20.49 9.61 13.20
C ARG A 161 19.71 10.60 12.32
N ARG A 162 18.71 10.13 11.57
CA ARG A 162 17.91 11.03 10.71
C ARG A 162 17.08 12.00 11.53
N ILE A 163 16.47 11.53 12.63
CA ILE A 163 15.75 12.39 13.56
C ILE A 163 16.67 13.52 14.03
N ARG A 164 17.90 13.23 14.45
CA ARG A 164 18.86 14.27 14.87
C ARG A 164 19.21 15.28 13.78
N GLN A 165 19.16 14.88 12.51
CA GLN A 165 19.46 15.76 11.38
C GLN A 165 18.30 16.71 11.04
N GLU A 166 17.05 16.29 11.25
CA GLU A 166 15.86 17.06 10.82
C GLU A 166 15.10 17.71 11.98
N LEU A 167 15.06 17.06 13.15
CA LEU A 167 14.35 17.55 14.34
C LEU A 167 14.76 18.97 14.77
N PRO A 168 16.04 19.39 14.69
CA PRO A 168 16.42 20.76 15.02
C PRO A 168 15.58 21.83 14.30
N PHE A 169 15.30 21.64 13.01
CA PHE A 169 14.48 22.58 12.24
C PHE A 169 13.00 22.55 12.64
N MET A 170 12.47 21.37 13.00
CA MET A 170 11.08 21.21 13.46
C MET A 170 10.84 21.76 14.87
N THR A 171 11.89 21.90 15.68
CA THR A 171 11.80 22.38 17.08
C THR A 171 11.90 23.90 17.24
N THR A 172 11.91 24.66 16.16
CA THR A 172 12.08 26.13 16.19
C THR A 172 11.01 26.83 17.04
N GLU A 173 9.74 26.45 16.91
CA GLU A 173 8.66 27.01 17.75
C GLU A 173 8.85 26.66 19.24
N ASN A 174 9.30 25.45 19.57
CA ASN A 174 9.59 25.06 20.95
C ASN A 174 10.69 25.92 21.57
N ILE A 175 11.73 26.25 20.80
CA ILE A 175 12.82 27.12 21.26
C ILE A 175 12.30 28.55 21.50
N ILE A 176 11.51 29.10 20.57
CA ILE A 176 10.92 30.43 20.70
C ILE A 176 10.03 30.51 21.95
N MET A 177 9.17 29.50 22.15
CA MET A 177 8.29 29.45 23.33
C MET A 177 9.07 29.36 24.63
N ALA A 178 10.19 28.61 24.66
CA ALA A 178 11.07 28.55 25.81
C ALA A 178 11.74 29.91 26.10
N MET A 179 12.20 30.62 25.07
CA MET A 179 12.80 31.95 25.21
C MET A 179 11.81 32.99 25.70
N VAL A 180 10.58 33.00 25.16
CA VAL A 180 9.52 33.90 25.64
C VAL A 180 9.19 33.64 27.11
N LYS A 181 9.10 32.36 27.50
CA LYS A 181 8.87 31.98 28.90
C LYS A 181 10.02 32.41 29.82
N ALA A 182 11.25 32.49 29.31
CA ALA A 182 12.41 33.00 30.01
C ALA A 182 12.50 34.54 30.02
N GLY A 183 11.53 35.26 29.43
CA GLY A 183 11.46 36.73 29.41
C GLY A 183 11.96 37.39 28.13
N GLY A 184 12.34 36.60 27.11
CA GLY A 184 12.79 37.10 25.82
C GLY A 184 11.67 37.68 24.96
N ASN A 185 12.01 38.59 24.04
CA ASN A 185 11.07 39.11 23.05
C ASN A 185 10.83 38.07 21.94
N ARG A 186 9.56 37.78 21.65
CA ARG A 186 9.18 36.79 20.64
C ARG A 186 9.69 37.15 19.24
N GLN A 187 9.53 38.41 18.85
CA GLN A 187 9.87 38.89 17.50
C GLN A 187 11.38 38.84 17.28
N ASP A 188 12.15 39.26 18.28
CA ASP A 188 13.62 39.23 18.22
C ASP A 188 14.13 37.78 18.18
N CYS A 189 13.56 36.89 19.02
CA CYS A 189 13.91 35.48 19.04
C CYS A 189 13.58 34.79 17.70
N TYR A 190 12.41 35.07 17.13
CA TYR A 190 12.02 34.52 15.84
C TYR A 190 13.01 34.91 14.74
N GLU A 191 13.38 36.19 14.66
CA GLU A 191 14.29 36.67 13.62
C GLU A 191 15.70 36.06 13.76
N LYS A 192 16.19 35.94 14.99
CA LYS A 192 17.44 35.21 15.30
C LYS A 192 17.39 33.76 14.83
N ILE A 193 16.36 33.02 15.25
CA ILE A 193 16.17 31.61 14.88
C ILE A 193 16.05 31.44 13.36
N ARG A 194 15.36 32.36 12.66
CA ARG A 194 15.24 32.36 11.19
C ARG A 194 16.60 32.44 10.52
N VAL A 195 17.44 33.39 10.93
CA VAL A 195 18.79 33.58 10.35
C VAL A 195 19.66 32.35 10.60
N LEU A 196 19.70 31.84 11.84
CA LEU A 196 20.50 30.66 12.19
C LEU A 196 20.02 29.40 11.44
N SER A 197 18.70 29.24 11.26
CA SER A 197 18.12 28.13 10.50
C SER A 197 18.52 28.19 9.02
N GLN A 198 18.51 29.38 8.42
CA GLN A 198 18.91 29.57 7.02
C GLN A 198 20.41 29.27 6.81
N GLN A 199 21.26 29.64 7.76
CA GLN A 199 22.68 29.30 7.74
C GLN A 199 22.91 27.80 7.83
N ALA A 200 22.28 27.12 8.79
CA ALA A 200 22.39 25.66 8.94
C ALA A 200 21.84 24.92 7.70
N ALA A 201 20.74 25.41 7.10
CA ALA A 201 20.21 24.86 5.86
C ALA A 201 21.19 25.04 4.67
N ALA A 202 21.93 26.15 4.62
CA ALA A 202 22.97 26.36 3.62
C ALA A 202 24.14 25.38 3.79
N VAL A 203 24.59 25.13 5.03
CA VAL A 203 25.61 24.10 5.32
C VAL A 203 25.17 22.72 4.80
N VAL A 204 23.93 22.32 5.08
CA VAL A 204 23.40 21.02 4.62
C VAL A 204 23.32 20.94 3.08
N LYS A 205 22.81 21.99 2.42
CA LYS A 205 22.51 21.95 0.98
C LYS A 205 23.69 22.33 0.07
N GLN A 206 24.50 23.29 0.48
CA GLN A 206 25.60 23.85 -0.33
C GLN A 206 26.94 23.20 0.01
N GLU A 207 27.15 22.86 1.28
CA GLU A 207 28.44 22.34 1.76
C GLU A 207 28.41 20.83 2.03
N ARG A 208 27.21 20.22 2.05
CA ARG A 208 26.97 18.82 2.45
C ARG A 208 27.47 18.51 3.88
N GLY A 209 27.47 19.52 4.75
CA GLY A 209 27.74 19.34 6.17
C GLY A 209 26.57 18.75 6.94
N ASP A 210 26.81 18.30 8.17
CA ASP A 210 25.75 17.94 9.10
C ASP A 210 24.97 19.18 9.55
N ASN A 211 23.71 19.00 9.97
CA ASN A 211 22.91 20.07 10.52
C ASN A 211 23.52 20.58 11.85
N ASP A 212 24.04 21.81 11.82
CA ASP A 212 24.70 22.48 12.94
C ASP A 212 23.79 23.50 13.66
N PHE A 213 22.49 23.53 13.37
CA PHE A 213 21.54 24.52 13.91
C PHE A 213 21.58 24.61 15.45
N ILE A 214 21.57 23.48 16.16
CA ILE A 214 21.62 23.49 17.63
C ILE A 214 22.96 24.06 18.15
N ALA A 215 24.06 23.80 17.46
CA ALA A 215 25.36 24.37 17.83
C ALA A 215 25.36 25.89 17.64
N ARG A 216 24.76 26.38 16.55
CA ARG A 216 24.57 27.80 16.29
C ARG A 216 23.71 28.48 17.35
N VAL A 217 22.57 27.88 17.71
CA VAL A 217 21.69 28.40 18.77
C VAL A 217 22.42 28.48 20.11
N ARG A 218 23.23 27.48 20.47
CA ARG A 218 24.03 27.50 21.72
C ARG A 218 25.15 28.53 21.71
N ALA A 219 25.62 28.94 20.54
CA ALA A 219 26.70 29.90 20.38
C ALA A 219 26.20 31.35 20.22
N ASP A 220 24.93 31.56 19.87
CA ASP A 220 24.34 32.91 19.82
C ASP A 220 24.19 33.43 21.26
N PRO A 221 24.66 34.65 21.56
CA PRO A 221 24.60 35.22 22.92
C PRO A 221 23.21 35.67 23.36
N TYR A 222 22.22 35.75 22.44
CA TYR A 222 20.83 36.11 22.73
C TYR A 222 20.04 34.94 23.32
#